data_AF-A0A4Y2TC51-F1
#
_entry.id   AF-A0A4Y2TC51-F1
#
_cell.length_a   1.000
_cell.length_b   1.000
_cell.length_c   1.000
_cell.angle_alpha   90.00
_cell.angle_beta   90.00
_cell.angle_gamma   90.00
#
_symmetry.space_group_name_H-M   'P 1'
#
loop_
_entity.id
_entity.type
_entity.pdbx_description
1 polymer ?
#
loop_
_entity_poly.entity_id
_entity_poly.type
_entity_poly.pdbx_seq_one_letter_code
_entity_poly.pdbx_strand_id
1 'polypeptide(L)'
;MDWGDCGVTYVCLFCPDSGCDFNQAWQHMKEVHGFDFKKLKETHQLNFYQQIRLVNYIRKKMHEKECMVCDLKFCFHGDLLCHLTTSGHLCVLPDPSLWDQSMYYFPTFENDSLLYALEDENSDCEEGSVYPEDIPL
;
A
#
# COMPACT_ATOMS: atom_id res chain seq x y z
N MET A 1 14.39 -30.49 -7.39
CA MET A 1 15.32 -29.44 -7.85
C MET A 1 14.56 -28.13 -7.76
N ASP A 2 15.13 -27.19 -7.02
CA ASP A 2 14.70 -25.81 -6.78
C ASP A 2 13.20 -25.57 -6.58
N TRP A 3 12.73 -25.78 -5.33
CA TRP A 3 11.61 -24.97 -4.86
C TRP A 3 12.21 -23.58 -4.70
N GLY A 4 11.95 -22.71 -5.67
CA GLY A 4 12.48 -21.35 -5.71
C GLY A 4 12.14 -20.65 -4.40
N ASP A 5 13.15 -20.53 -3.54
CA ASP A 5 13.08 -19.76 -2.32
C ASP A 5 13.12 -18.30 -2.75
N CYS A 6 11.94 -17.72 -2.96
CA CYS A 6 11.83 -16.29 -3.11
C CYS A 6 12.12 -15.69 -1.74
N GLY A 7 13.38 -15.28 -1.51
CA GLY A 7 13.83 -14.70 -0.24
C GLY A 7 13.07 -13.43 0.18
N VAL A 8 12.21 -12.90 -0.70
CA VAL A 8 11.28 -11.80 -0.46
C VAL A 8 9.90 -12.19 -1.02
N THR A 9 8.83 -11.91 -0.26
CA THR A 9 7.46 -12.14 -0.70
C THR A 9 6.60 -10.90 -0.51
N TYR A 10 5.77 -10.61 -1.52
CA TYR A 10 4.90 -9.44 -1.57
C TYR A 10 3.46 -9.88 -1.32
N VAL A 11 2.98 -9.68 -0.09
CA VAL A 11 1.64 -10.12 0.33
C VAL A 11 0.57 -9.16 -0.19
N CYS A 12 -0.53 -9.70 -0.70
CA CYS A 12 -1.65 -8.92 -1.18
C CYS A 12 -2.28 -8.05 -0.07
N LEU A 13 -2.79 -6.86 -0.40
CA LEU A 13 -3.48 -5.99 0.58
C LEU A 13 -4.81 -6.57 1.05
N PHE A 14 -5.50 -7.31 0.17
CA PHE A 14 -6.91 -7.67 0.36
C PHE A 14 -7.15 -9.16 0.58
N CYS A 15 -6.14 -10.01 0.47
CA CYS A 15 -6.26 -11.47 0.58
C CYS A 15 -4.93 -12.10 1.05
N PRO A 16 -4.90 -13.39 1.39
CA PRO A 16 -3.69 -14.07 1.87
C PRO A 16 -2.70 -14.44 0.75
N ASP A 17 -3.00 -14.19 -0.53
CA ASP A 17 -2.08 -14.51 -1.62
C ASP A 17 -0.83 -13.62 -1.57
N SER A 18 0.29 -14.18 -2.03
CA SER A 18 1.58 -13.50 -2.07
C SER A 18 2.34 -13.82 -3.36
N GLY A 19 3.05 -12.83 -3.89
CA GLY A 19 3.92 -12.98 -5.05
C GLY A 19 5.41 -13.00 -4.67
N CYS A 20 6.22 -13.64 -5.51
CA CYS A 20 7.69 -13.56 -5.45
C CYS A 20 8.26 -12.31 -6.11
N ASP A 21 7.45 -11.63 -6.91
CA ASP A 21 7.80 -10.43 -7.65
C ASP A 21 6.79 -9.33 -7.32
N PHE A 22 7.27 -8.11 -7.20
CA PHE A 22 6.46 -6.97 -6.82
C PHE A 22 5.37 -6.67 -7.86
N ASN A 23 5.69 -6.75 -9.16
CA ASN A 23 4.71 -6.53 -10.22
C ASN A 23 3.63 -7.61 -10.21
N GLN A 24 3.98 -8.86 -9.91
CA GLN A 24 3.00 -9.94 -9.75
C GLN A 24 1.99 -9.64 -8.64
N ALA A 25 2.43 -9.10 -7.50
CA ALA A 25 1.51 -8.71 -6.43
C ALA A 25 0.55 -7.59 -6.86
N TRP A 26 1.04 -6.59 -7.60
CA TRP A 26 0.19 -5.51 -8.14
C TRP A 26 -0.76 -6.00 -9.22
N GLN A 27 -0.31 -6.88 -10.12
CA GLN A 27 -1.16 -7.51 -11.11
C GLN A 27 -2.26 -8.33 -10.44
N HIS A 28 -1.93 -9.10 -9.40
CA HIS A 28 -2.91 -9.83 -8.62
C HIS A 28 -3.97 -8.89 -8.02
N MET A 29 -3.58 -7.79 -7.38
CA MET A 29 -4.52 -6.81 -6.85
C MET A 29 -5.45 -6.23 -7.93
N LYS A 30 -4.90 -5.96 -9.12
CA LYS A 30 -5.66 -5.42 -10.23
C LYS A 30 -6.61 -6.44 -10.85
N GLU A 31 -6.18 -7.67 -11.09
CA GLU A 31 -6.96 -8.68 -11.80
C GLU A 31 -7.99 -9.36 -10.90
N VAL A 32 -7.63 -9.64 -9.64
CA VAL A 32 -8.49 -10.36 -8.69
C VAL A 32 -9.38 -9.40 -7.90
N HIS A 33 -8.86 -8.24 -7.50
CA HIS A 33 -9.58 -7.29 -6.67
C HIS A 33 -10.02 -6.02 -7.42
N GLY A 34 -9.60 -5.83 -8.68
CA GLY A 34 -9.87 -4.59 -9.40
C GLY A 34 -9.12 -3.37 -8.86
N PHE A 35 -8.19 -3.56 -7.92
CA PHE A 35 -7.43 -2.49 -7.29
C PHE A 35 -6.21 -2.14 -8.14
N ASP A 36 -6.28 -1.00 -8.83
CA ASP A 36 -5.17 -0.47 -9.63
C ASP A 36 -4.42 0.62 -8.84
N PHE A 37 -3.43 0.20 -8.05
CA PHE A 37 -2.62 1.10 -7.23
C PHE A 37 -1.90 2.17 -8.06
N LYS A 38 -1.38 1.79 -9.23
CA LYS A 38 -0.70 2.70 -10.14
C LYS A 38 -1.65 3.81 -10.62
N LYS A 39 -2.85 3.43 -11.07
CA LYS A 39 -3.87 4.41 -11.47
C LYS A 39 -4.28 5.32 -10.31
N LEU A 40 -4.40 4.79 -9.10
CA LEU A 40 -4.74 5.56 -7.90
C LEU A 40 -3.66 6.61 -7.59
N LYS A 41 -2.38 6.21 -7.61
CA LYS A 41 -1.21 7.09 -7.45
C LYS A 41 -1.22 8.23 -8.48
N GLU A 42 -1.39 7.90 -9.75
CA GLU A 42 -1.39 8.89 -10.85
C GLU A 42 -2.58 9.84 -10.76
N THR A 43 -3.78 9.32 -10.46
CA THR A 43 -5.01 10.12 -10.39
C THR A 43 -4.97 11.13 -9.23
N HIS A 44 -4.39 10.74 -8.10
CA HIS A 44 -4.36 11.55 -6.88
C HIS A 44 -3.00 12.20 -6.59
N GLN A 45 -2.00 12.02 -7.48
CA GLN A 45 -0.65 12.57 -7.34
C GLN A 45 0.00 12.24 -5.99
N LEU A 46 -0.14 11.00 -5.54
CA LEU A 46 0.34 10.57 -4.23
C LEU A 46 1.88 10.56 -4.19
N ASN A 47 2.48 11.32 -3.28
CA ASN A 47 3.92 11.24 -3.03
C ASN A 47 4.31 9.93 -2.34
N PHE A 48 5.60 9.63 -2.27
CA PHE A 48 6.12 8.40 -1.67
C PHE A 48 5.59 8.16 -0.24
N TYR A 49 5.65 9.16 0.63
CA TYR A 49 5.18 9.03 2.01
C TYR A 49 3.66 8.84 2.13
N GLN A 50 2.90 9.42 1.20
CA GLN A 50 1.46 9.19 1.11
C GLN A 50 1.17 7.75 0.66
N GLN A 51 1.95 7.20 -0.26
CA GLN A 51 1.82 5.79 -0.68
C GLN A 51 2.06 4.83 0.50
N ILE A 52 3.13 5.05 1.28
CA ILE A 52 3.43 4.27 2.49
C ILE A 52 2.27 4.33 3.49
N ARG A 53 1.80 5.55 3.80
CA ARG A 53 0.70 5.78 4.75
C ARG A 53 -0.60 5.13 4.30
N LEU A 54 -0.92 5.22 3.01
CA LEU A 54 -2.10 4.59 2.44
C LEU A 54 -2.05 3.07 2.52
N VAL A 55 -0.91 2.46 2.17
CA VAL A 55 -0.74 1.00 2.29
C VAL A 55 -0.91 0.55 3.73
N ASN A 56 -0.26 1.22 4.69
CA ASN A 56 -0.40 0.91 6.11
C ASN A 56 -1.84 1.07 6.60
N TYR A 57 -2.53 2.11 6.15
CA TYR A 57 -3.94 2.30 6.46
C TYR A 57 -4.82 1.15 5.95
N ILE A 58 -4.64 0.73 4.69
CA ILE A 58 -5.39 -0.39 4.10
C ILE A 58 -5.09 -1.67 4.87
N ARG A 59 -3.81 -1.98 5.13
CA ARG A 59 -3.37 -3.13 5.94
C ARG A 59 -4.08 -3.16 7.30
N LYS A 60 -4.12 -2.03 8.01
CA LYS A 60 -4.80 -1.90 9.30
C LYS A 60 -6.29 -2.16 9.17
N LYS A 61 -6.97 -1.53 8.22
CA LYS A 61 -8.42 -1.66 8.01
C LYS A 61 -8.81 -3.10 7.67
N MET A 62 -8.03 -3.77 6.82
CA MET A 62 -8.25 -5.18 6.50
C MET A 62 -8.06 -6.09 7.73
N HIS A 63 -7.03 -5.84 8.55
CA HIS A 63 -6.81 -6.59 9.79
C HIS A 63 -7.95 -6.40 10.81
N GLU A 64 -8.41 -5.16 10.97
CA GLU A 64 -9.54 -4.78 11.83
C GLU A 64 -10.90 -5.25 11.29
N LYS A 65 -10.94 -5.79 10.06
CA LYS A 65 -12.16 -6.16 9.34
C LYS A 65 -13.13 -4.98 9.23
N GLU A 66 -12.59 -3.81 8.90
CA GLU A 66 -13.32 -2.55 8.79
C GLU A 66 -13.14 -1.95 7.39
N CYS A 67 -14.23 -1.42 6.81
CA CYS A 67 -14.17 -0.78 5.51
C CYS A 67 -13.35 0.52 5.57
N MET A 68 -12.41 0.66 4.65
CA MET A 68 -11.53 1.83 4.52
C MET A 68 -12.23 3.13 4.06
N VAL A 69 -13.49 3.06 3.61
CA VAL A 69 -14.23 4.22 3.07
C VAL A 69 -15.42 4.62 3.95
N CYS A 70 -16.16 3.64 4.48
CA CYS A 70 -17.42 3.89 5.20
C CYS A 70 -17.42 3.39 6.65
N ASP A 71 -16.29 2.90 7.15
CA ASP A 71 -16.08 2.42 8.53
C ASP A 71 -17.03 1.30 9.00
N LEU A 72 -17.75 0.65 8.08
CA LEU A 72 -18.53 -0.55 8.40
C LEU A 72 -17.61 -1.68 8.85
N LYS A 73 -18.00 -2.37 9.93
CA LYS A 73 -17.26 -3.48 10.54
C LYS A 73 -17.87 -4.82 10.18
N PHE A 74 -17.02 -5.82 10.02
CA PHE A 74 -17.38 -7.17 9.60
C PHE A 74 -16.82 -8.22 10.55
N CYS A 75 -17.54 -9.34 10.67
CA CYS A 75 -17.09 -10.47 11.50
C CYS A 75 -15.98 -11.27 10.81
N PHE A 76 -16.03 -11.38 9.48
CA PHE A 76 -15.11 -12.19 8.69
C PHE A 76 -14.46 -11.37 7.57
N HIS A 77 -13.22 -11.74 7.23
CA HIS A 77 -12.47 -11.13 6.13
C HIS A 77 -13.20 -11.24 4.80
N GLY A 78 -13.83 -12.40 4.53
CA GLY A 78 -14.60 -12.61 3.31
C GLY A 78 -15.79 -11.65 3.16
N ASP A 79 -16.45 -11.30 4.25
CA ASP A 79 -17.58 -10.35 4.23
C ASP A 79 -17.09 -8.93 3.92
N LEU A 80 -15.99 -8.52 4.54
CA LEU A 80 -15.36 -7.23 4.24
C LEU A 80 -14.94 -7.16 2.77
N LEU A 81 -14.29 -8.20 2.25
CA LEU A 81 -13.84 -8.24 0.87
C LEU A 81 -15.02 -8.20 -0.12
N CYS A 82 -16.08 -8.95 0.18
CA CYS A 82 -17.33 -8.92 -0.58
C CYS A 82 -17.94 -7.51 -0.59
N HIS A 83 -18.00 -6.86 0.57
CA HIS A 83 -18.45 -5.48 0.67
C HIS A 83 -17.60 -4.53 -0.18
N LEU A 84 -16.29 -4.52 0.02
CA LEU A 84 -15.36 -3.62 -0.69
C LEU A 84 -15.48 -3.77 -2.22
N THR A 85 -15.67 -5.01 -2.69
CA THR A 85 -15.84 -5.31 -4.12
C THR A 85 -17.20 -4.84 -4.64
N THR A 86 -18.29 -5.19 -3.94
CA THR A 86 -19.67 -4.90 -4.40
C THR A 86 -20.05 -3.42 -4.30
N SER A 87 -19.47 -2.68 -3.34
CA SER A 87 -19.66 -1.23 -3.21
C SER A 87 -18.71 -0.41 -4.08
N GLY A 88 -17.71 -1.06 -4.69
CA GLY A 88 -16.65 -0.36 -5.45
C GLY A 88 -15.67 0.43 -4.56
N HIS A 89 -15.69 0.22 -3.24
CA HIS A 89 -14.82 0.93 -2.30
C HIS A 89 -13.33 0.59 -2.44
N LEU A 90 -12.97 -0.50 -3.14
CA LEU A 90 -11.57 -0.80 -3.48
C LEU A 90 -10.93 0.31 -4.32
N CYS A 91 -11.68 0.95 -5.21
CA CYS A 91 -11.15 1.94 -6.16
C CYS A 91 -11.31 3.38 -5.69
N VAL A 92 -11.71 3.60 -4.43
CA VAL A 92 -11.99 4.93 -3.88
C VAL A 92 -10.89 5.29 -2.90
N LEU A 93 -10.22 6.43 -3.13
CA LEU A 93 -9.31 6.99 -2.15
C LEU A 93 -10.13 7.57 -0.97
N PRO A 94 -9.92 7.12 0.27
CA PRO A 94 -10.60 7.68 1.44
C PRO A 94 -10.15 9.11 1.71
N ASP A 95 -10.91 9.82 2.55
CA ASP A 95 -10.54 11.17 2.97
C ASP A 95 -9.12 11.17 3.59
N PRO A 96 -8.20 12.04 3.15
CA PRO A 96 -6.83 12.10 3.67
C PRO A 96 -6.74 12.25 5.18
N SER A 97 -7.72 12.87 5.83
CA SER A 97 -7.76 12.98 7.29
C SER A 97 -7.79 11.62 8.01
N LEU A 98 -8.18 10.54 7.33
CA LEU A 98 -8.26 9.19 7.90
C LEU A 98 -6.93 8.42 7.82
N TRP A 99 -6.12 8.67 6.80
CA TRP A 99 -4.96 7.83 6.46
C TRP A 99 -3.66 8.61 6.29
N ASP A 100 -3.69 9.90 5.95
CA ASP A 100 -2.51 10.74 5.74
C ASP A 100 -1.93 11.25 7.09
N GLN A 101 -2.02 10.42 8.14
CA GLN A 101 -1.59 10.73 9.50
C GLN A 101 -0.22 10.12 9.80
N SER A 102 0.55 10.76 10.69
CA SER A 102 1.90 10.30 11.09
C SER A 102 1.91 8.90 11.70
N MET A 103 0.79 8.46 12.30
CA MET A 103 0.68 7.11 12.86
C MET A 103 0.83 5.99 11.82
N TYR A 104 0.58 6.27 10.54
CA TYR A 104 0.73 5.30 9.44
C TYR A 104 2.11 5.34 8.78
N TYR A 105 3.05 6.08 9.35
CA TYR A 105 4.41 6.17 8.84
C TYR A 105 5.20 4.88 9.06
N PHE A 106 4.98 4.22 10.19
CA PHE A 106 5.63 2.95 10.51
C PHE A 106 4.85 1.78 9.90
N PRO A 107 5.55 0.74 9.41
CA PRO A 107 4.91 -0.47 8.91
C PRO A 107 3.90 -1.03 9.90
N THR A 108 2.70 -1.33 9.40
CA THR A 108 1.64 -1.99 10.20
C THR A 108 2.04 -3.42 10.55
N PHE A 109 2.85 -4.05 9.67
CA PHE A 109 3.36 -5.40 9.83
C PHE A 109 4.89 -5.40 9.75
N GLU A 110 5.52 -6.26 10.55
CA GLU A 110 6.96 -6.48 10.48
C GLU A 110 7.33 -7.11 9.13
N ASN A 111 8.44 -6.65 8.53
CA ASN A 111 8.94 -7.13 7.24
C ASN A 111 7.94 -7.01 6.07
N ASP A 112 7.12 -5.93 6.03
CA ASP A 112 6.24 -5.67 4.89
C ASP A 112 7.08 -5.30 3.65
N SER A 113 7.48 -6.33 2.90
CA SER A 113 8.31 -6.24 1.70
C SER A 113 7.70 -5.32 0.64
N LEU A 114 6.38 -5.15 0.68
CA LEU A 114 5.62 -4.26 -0.20
C LEU A 114 6.03 -2.79 -0.02
N LEU A 115 6.30 -2.37 1.22
CA LEU A 115 6.68 -0.98 1.51
C LEU A 115 8.08 -0.64 0.98
N TYR A 116 9.01 -1.60 1.04
CA TYR A 116 10.36 -1.41 0.51
C TYR A 116 10.36 -1.27 -1.01
N ALA A 117 9.58 -2.07 -1.72
CA ALA A 117 9.52 -2.00 -3.17
C ALA A 117 8.90 -0.69 -3.70
N LEU A 118 8.02 -0.04 -2.93
CA LEU A 118 7.49 1.29 -3.28
C LEU A 118 8.58 2.36 -3.40
N GLU A 119 9.70 2.21 -2.69
CA GLU A 119 10.84 3.14 -2.74
C GLU A 119 11.58 2.99 -4.08
N ASP A 120 11.82 1.75 -4.52
CA ASP A 120 12.49 1.43 -5.78
C ASP A 120 11.71 1.96 -7.00
N GLU A 121 10.37 1.90 -6.99
CA GLU A 121 9.53 2.43 -8.07
C GLU A 121 9.56 3.96 -8.20
N ASN A 122 9.93 4.65 -7.12
CA ASN A 122 9.93 6.11 -7.04
C ASN A 122 11.34 6.71 -7.20
N SER A 123 12.35 5.89 -7.50
CA SER A 123 13.76 6.28 -7.68
C SER A 123 14.05 7.09 -8.96
N ASP A 124 13.03 7.50 -9.71
CA ASP A 124 13.17 8.48 -10.78
C ASP A 124 13.13 9.91 -10.18
N CYS A 125 14.33 10.40 -9.87
CA CYS A 125 14.71 11.82 -9.74
C CYS A 125 14.30 12.59 -8.47
N GLU A 126 15.07 12.45 -7.39
CA GLU A 126 15.49 13.61 -6.58
C GLU A 126 17.03 13.59 -6.41
N GLU A 127 17.75 14.17 -7.37
CA GLU A 127 19.16 14.54 -7.21
C GLU A 127 19.24 15.64 -6.15
N GLY A 128 19.85 15.32 -5.01
CA GLY A 128 19.89 16.18 -3.84
C GLY A 128 20.60 17.51 -4.06
N SER A 129 19.97 18.61 -3.65
CA SER A 129 20.68 19.85 -3.36
C SER A 129 21.31 19.76 -1.97
N VAL A 130 22.55 19.29 -1.89
CA VAL A 130 23.41 19.53 -0.72
C VAL A 130 23.84 21.00 -0.79
N TYR A 131 23.24 21.85 0.04
CA TYR A 131 23.79 23.19 0.28
C TYR A 131 25.01 23.05 1.20
N PRO A 132 26.22 23.47 0.77
CA PRO A 132 27.32 23.63 1.71
C PRO A 132 26.99 24.79 2.66
N GLU A 133 26.83 24.49 3.95
CA GLU A 133 26.89 25.50 5.00
C GLU A 133 28.35 25.92 5.18
N ASP A 134 28.72 27.10 4.67
CA ASP A 134 29.96 27.77 5.08
C ASP A 134 29.69 28.76 6.22
N ILE A 135 30.37 28.43 7.30
CA ILE A 135 30.40 28.97 8.67
C ILE A 135 30.78 30.46 8.70
N PRO A 136 30.14 31.31 9.54
CA PRO A 136 30.53 32.70 9.68
C PRO A 136 31.86 32.84 10.47
N LEU A 137 32.74 33.72 9.99
CA LEU A 137 33.84 34.31 10.76
C LEU A 137 33.39 35.60 11.44
#